data_AF-A0A822FZX3-F1
#
_entry.id   AF-A0A822FZX3-F1
#
_cell.length_a   1.000
_cell.length_b   1.000
_cell.length_c   1.000
_cell.angle_alpha   90.00
_cell.angle_beta   90.00
_cell.angle_gamma   90.00
#
_symmetry.space_group_name_H-M   'P 1'
#
loop_
_entity.id
_entity.type
_entity.pdbx_description
1 polymer ?
#
loop_
_entity_poly.entity_id
_entity_poly.type
_entity_poly.pdbx_seq_one_letter_code
_entity_poly.pdbx_strand_id
1 'polypeptide(L)'
;MLKTTGYQRKRLLNPISSGVYECNSKCSCHREHCSNRLVQQGLFVHLQLFKDKLKGWGLRALHDLPRGTFICEYIGELLTSDQGHERAQSIDDKYQTSLDLVKQVRYEINNEDGDDGDIDDDDDEPYVIDGSLFSNLGKYFNHSCEPNMFIQNVF
;
A
#
# COMPACT_ATOMS: atom_id res chain seq x y z
N MET A 1 12.76 -26.37 -2.21
CA MET A 1 13.50 -25.10 -2.38
C MET A 1 12.49 -23.97 -2.31
N LEU A 2 12.45 -23.20 -1.22
CA LEU A 2 11.64 -21.97 -1.15
C LEU A 2 12.29 -20.94 -2.09
N LYS A 3 11.83 -20.88 -3.34
CA LYS A 3 12.27 -19.88 -4.30
C LYS A 3 11.82 -18.52 -3.78
N THR A 4 12.82 -17.74 -3.33
CA THR A 4 12.77 -16.30 -3.06
C THR A 4 11.65 -15.82 -2.13
N THR A 5 11.99 -15.56 -0.87
CA THR A 5 11.29 -14.54 -0.06
C THR A 5 11.13 -13.29 -0.93
N GLY A 6 9.92 -12.74 -1.07
CA GLY A 6 9.61 -11.66 -2.01
C GLY A 6 10.57 -10.46 -1.94
N TYR A 7 11.22 -10.25 -0.80
CA TYR A 7 12.27 -9.25 -0.63
C TYR A 7 13.66 -9.68 -1.12
N GLN A 8 14.32 -8.77 -1.84
CA GLN A 8 15.73 -8.85 -2.21
C GLN A 8 16.53 -7.84 -1.39
N ARG A 9 17.34 -8.33 -0.43
CA ARG A 9 18.12 -7.48 0.49
C ARG A 9 17.24 -6.43 1.19
N LYS A 10 16.13 -6.87 1.82
CA LYS A 10 15.16 -5.99 2.50
C LYS A 10 14.53 -4.91 1.58
N ARG A 11 14.36 -5.23 0.30
CA ARG A 11 13.68 -4.36 -0.67
C ARG A 11 12.75 -5.17 -1.55
N LEU A 12 11.65 -4.56 -1.97
CA LEU A 12 10.70 -5.16 -2.90
C LEU A 12 10.73 -4.39 -4.23
N LEU A 13 11.33 -4.98 -5.27
CA LEU A 13 11.60 -4.24 -6.51
C LEU A 13 10.37 -4.07 -7.41
N ASN A 14 9.44 -5.01 -7.32
CA ASN A 14 8.18 -5.07 -8.06
C ASN A 14 7.07 -5.52 -7.11
N PRO A 15 5.82 -5.09 -7.34
CA PRO A 15 4.67 -5.63 -6.62
C PRO A 15 4.58 -7.16 -6.78
N ILE A 16 4.02 -7.83 -5.77
CA ILE A 16 3.67 -9.25 -5.78
C ILE A 16 2.15 -9.33 -5.58
N SER A 17 1.43 -9.74 -6.62
CA SER A 17 -0.04 -9.83 -6.64
C SER A 17 -0.62 -10.69 -5.52
N SER A 18 0.02 -11.81 -5.20
CA SER A 18 -0.40 -12.69 -4.10
C SER A 18 -0.18 -12.11 -2.70
N GLY A 19 0.40 -10.92 -2.59
CA GLY A 19 0.87 -10.39 -1.32
C GLY A 19 2.24 -10.92 -0.90
N VAL A 20 2.84 -10.28 0.10
CA VAL A 20 4.07 -10.72 0.76
C VAL A 20 3.75 -11.27 2.14
N TYR A 21 4.12 -12.52 2.40
CA TYR A 21 3.98 -13.12 3.73
C TYR A 21 5.29 -12.95 4.51
N GLU A 22 5.30 -12.07 5.50
CA GLU A 22 6.41 -11.90 6.41
C GLU A 22 6.46 -13.01 7.46
N CYS A 23 7.67 -13.24 8.00
CA CYS A 23 7.80 -14.09 9.16
C CYS A 23 7.12 -13.45 10.37
N ASN A 24 6.43 -14.25 11.18
CA ASN A 24 5.71 -13.81 12.38
C ASN A 24 6.25 -14.50 13.64
N SER A 25 5.62 -14.29 14.80
CA SER A 25 6.07 -14.85 16.09
C SER A 25 6.18 -16.38 16.13
N LYS A 26 5.54 -17.11 15.20
CA LYS A 26 5.62 -18.57 15.10
C LYS A 26 6.82 -19.06 14.26
N CYS A 27 7.53 -18.18 13.57
CA CYS A 27 8.71 -18.55 12.79
C CYS A 27 9.95 -18.69 13.70
N SER A 28 10.82 -19.67 13.40
CA SER A 28 12.07 -19.92 14.15
C SER A 28 13.23 -18.96 13.81
N CYS A 29 13.02 -18.01 12.89
CA CYS A 29 14.05 -17.07 12.45
C CYS A 29 14.37 -16.00 13.51
N HIS A 30 15.61 -15.52 13.54
CA HIS A 30 16.00 -14.41 14.39
C HIS A 30 15.26 -13.13 13.99
N ARG A 31 14.61 -12.46 14.94
CA ARG A 31 13.70 -11.33 14.67
C ARG A 31 14.36 -10.16 13.95
N GLU A 32 15.60 -9.84 14.30
CA GLU A 32 16.31 -8.65 13.76
C GLU A 32 17.06 -8.95 12.45
N HIS A 33 17.43 -10.21 12.22
CA HIS A 33 18.29 -10.62 11.11
C HIS A 33 17.53 -11.34 9.99
N CYS A 34 16.25 -11.67 10.20
CA CYS A 34 15.42 -12.24 9.16
C CYS A 34 15.21 -11.22 8.02
N SER A 35 15.57 -11.60 6.80
CA SER A 35 15.33 -10.80 5.60
C SER A 35 13.85 -10.70 5.22
N ASN A 36 13.01 -11.55 5.80
CA ASN A 36 11.56 -11.63 5.59
C ASN A 36 10.76 -10.99 6.75
N ARG A 37 11.34 -9.99 7.41
CA ARG A 37 10.72 -9.12 8.40
C ARG A 37 11.15 -7.69 8.08
N LEU A 38 10.41 -6.99 7.22
CA LEU A 38 10.77 -5.67 6.73
C LEU A 38 9.78 -4.63 7.25
N VAL A 39 8.51 -4.76 6.89
CA VAL A 39 7.44 -3.80 7.23
C VAL A 39 7.24 -3.76 8.74
N GLN A 40 7.21 -4.93 9.40
CA GLN A 40 7.07 -5.02 10.86
C GLN A 40 8.22 -4.39 11.66
N GLN A 41 9.31 -3.98 11.00
CA GLN A 41 10.42 -3.29 11.65
C GLN A 41 10.17 -1.76 11.75
N GLY A 42 9.12 -1.24 11.11
CA GLY A 42 8.67 0.15 11.22
C GLY A 42 9.30 1.11 10.19
N LEU A 43 9.06 2.41 10.41
CA LEU A 43 9.49 3.50 9.53
C LEU A 43 11.00 3.80 9.68
N PHE A 44 11.76 3.62 8.60
CA PHE A 44 13.19 3.98 8.55
C PHE A 44 13.49 5.18 7.65
N VAL A 45 12.52 5.62 6.85
CA VAL A 45 12.68 6.73 5.91
C VAL A 45 12.37 8.06 6.62
N HIS A 46 13.28 9.02 6.48
CA HIS A 46 13.04 10.40 6.92
C HIS A 46 12.15 11.12 5.91
N LEU A 47 10.88 11.25 6.27
CA LEU A 47 9.87 11.95 5.49
C LEU A 47 9.66 13.38 6.00
N GLN A 48 9.39 14.28 5.08
CA GLN A 48 8.99 15.66 5.37
C GLN A 48 7.62 15.94 4.78
N LEU A 49 6.71 16.41 5.64
CA LEU A 49 5.47 17.04 5.23
C LEU A 49 5.76 18.44 4.69
N PHE A 50 5.29 18.73 3.48
CA PHE A 50 5.45 20.04 2.86
C PHE A 50 4.13 20.52 2.25
N LYS A 51 3.99 21.85 2.14
CA LYS A 51 2.84 22.48 1.50
C LYS A 51 3.14 22.66 0.01
N ASP A 52 2.39 21.97 -0.82
CA ASP A 52 2.37 22.14 -2.27
C ASP A 52 1.39 23.26 -2.66
N LYS A 53 1.66 23.92 -3.79
CA LYS A 53 0.84 25.05 -4.27
C LYS A 53 -0.49 24.63 -4.88
N LEU A 54 -0.58 23.42 -5.43
CA LEU A 54 -1.72 22.93 -6.19
C LEU A 54 -2.43 21.77 -5.48
N LYS A 55 -1.66 20.82 -4.93
CA LYS A 55 -2.17 19.57 -4.33
C LYS A 55 -2.45 19.68 -2.82
N GLY A 56 -2.13 20.82 -2.21
CA GLY A 56 -2.31 21.02 -0.78
C GLY A 56 -1.12 20.52 0.04
N TRP A 57 -1.28 19.46 0.82
CA TRP A 57 -0.17 18.88 1.60
C TRP A 57 0.43 17.69 0.86
N GLY A 58 1.73 17.47 1.00
CA GLY A 58 2.41 16.36 0.37
C GLY A 58 3.57 15.84 1.21
N LEU A 59 4.02 14.62 0.91
CA LEU A 59 5.23 14.04 1.48
C LEU A 59 6.36 13.97 0.48
N ARG A 60 7.59 14.15 0.98
CA ARG A 60 8.82 13.85 0.26
C ARG A 60 9.84 13.20 1.19
N ALA A 61 10.73 12.38 0.63
CA ALA A 61 11.90 11.90 1.36
C ALA A 61 12.95 13.02 1.47
N LEU A 62 13.72 13.01 2.56
CA LEU A 62 14.84 13.94 2.75
C LEU A 62 16.16 13.45 2.15
N HIS A 63 16.17 12.24 1.60
CA HIS A 63 17.33 11.60 0.97
C HIS A 63 16.88 10.69 -0.16
N ASP A 64 17.82 10.35 -1.04
CA ASP A 64 17.58 9.42 -2.14
C ASP A 64 17.20 8.04 -1.58
N LEU A 65 16.11 7.50 -2.09
CA LEU A 65 15.64 6.17 -1.74
C LEU A 65 16.00 5.19 -2.87
N PRO A 66 16.79 4.14 -2.58
CA PRO A 66 16.97 3.06 -3.53
C PRO A 66 15.63 2.44 -3.93
N ARG A 67 15.51 2.03 -5.21
CA ARG A 67 14.30 1.33 -5.68
C ARG A 67 13.97 0.13 -4.79
N GLY A 68 12.68 0.02 -4.46
CA GLY A 68 12.12 -1.04 -3.63
C GLY A 68 12.29 -0.86 -2.12
N THR A 69 12.78 0.31 -1.69
CA THR A 69 12.79 0.68 -0.27
C THR A 69 11.36 0.72 0.26
N PHE A 70 11.11 0.06 1.40
CA PHE A 70 9.87 0.24 2.15
C PHE A 70 9.81 1.68 2.71
N ILE A 71 8.69 2.36 2.50
CA ILE A 71 8.53 3.76 2.90
C ILE A 71 7.71 3.85 4.17
N CYS A 72 6.41 3.57 4.13
CA CYS A 72 5.58 3.46 5.32
C CYS A 72 4.31 2.65 5.03
N GLU A 73 3.60 2.26 6.09
CA GLU A 73 2.24 1.73 6.00
C GLU A 73 1.26 2.88 5.72
N TYR A 74 0.14 2.59 5.03
CA TYR A 74 -1.01 3.48 5.02
C TYR A 74 -1.92 3.09 6.18
N ILE A 75 -1.88 3.87 7.27
CA ILE A 75 -2.64 3.54 8.49
C ILE A 75 -3.94 4.34 8.50
N GLY A 76 -5.04 3.65 8.79
CA GLY A 76 -6.37 4.23 8.93
C GLY A 76 -7.36 3.26 9.59
N GLU A 77 -8.60 3.71 9.73
CA GLU A 77 -9.72 2.87 10.15
C GLU A 77 -10.13 1.93 9.01
N LEU A 78 -10.24 0.62 9.29
CA LEU A 78 -10.74 -0.34 8.31
C LEU A 78 -12.27 -0.30 8.31
N LEU A 79 -12.86 0.13 7.22
CA LEU A 79 -14.29 0.27 7.02
C LEU A 79 -14.76 -0.68 5.92
N THR A 80 -16.02 -1.11 5.98
CA THR A 80 -16.67 -1.70 4.79
C THR A 80 -16.87 -0.64 3.71
N SER A 81 -17.11 -1.06 2.46
CA SER A 81 -17.43 -0.12 1.36
C SER A 81 -18.56 0.83 1.73
N ASP A 82 -19.67 0.30 2.25
CA ASP A 82 -20.83 1.10 2.69
C ASP A 82 -20.45 2.14 3.75
N GLN A 83 -19.69 1.72 4.78
CA GLN A 83 -19.23 2.62 5.83
C GLN A 83 -18.30 3.72 5.29
N GLY A 84 -17.42 3.36 4.35
CA GLY A 84 -16.57 4.31 3.63
C GLY A 84 -17.38 5.33 2.84
N HIS A 85 -18.39 4.88 2.11
CA HIS A 85 -19.29 5.72 1.34
C HIS A 85 -20.10 6.70 2.21
N GLU A 86 -20.70 6.21 3.31
CA GLU A 86 -21.40 7.06 4.28
C GLU A 86 -20.47 8.12 4.89
N ARG A 87 -19.22 7.73 5.20
CA ARG A 87 -18.20 8.65 5.72
C ARG A 87 -17.78 9.69 4.68
N ALA A 88 -17.61 9.29 3.43
CA ALA A 88 -17.26 10.19 2.33
C ALA A 88 -18.33 11.26 2.12
N GLN A 89 -19.63 10.89 2.21
CA GLN A 89 -20.72 11.85 2.11
C GLN A 89 -20.78 12.85 3.27
N SER A 90 -20.34 12.44 4.47
CA SER A 90 -20.42 13.28 5.68
C SER A 90 -19.21 14.16 5.93
N ILE A 91 -18.01 13.76 5.45
CA ILE A 91 -16.77 14.50 5.63
C ILE A 91 -16.13 14.82 4.28
N ASP A 92 -15.46 13.83 3.68
CA ASP A 92 -14.75 13.84 2.40
C ASP A 92 -14.17 12.43 2.17
N ASP A 93 -13.87 12.04 0.94
CA ASP A 93 -13.22 10.76 0.60
C ASP A 93 -11.70 10.87 0.47
N LYS A 94 -11.15 12.08 0.58
CA LYS A 94 -9.74 12.42 0.31
C LYS A 94 -8.69 11.52 0.96
N TYR A 95 -8.98 10.94 2.11
CA TYR A 95 -8.04 10.07 2.85
C TYR A 95 -8.47 8.60 2.87
N GLN A 96 -9.37 8.20 1.98
CA GLN A 96 -9.75 6.81 1.79
C GLN A 96 -8.88 6.15 0.72
N THR A 97 -8.56 4.88 0.92
CA THR A 97 -7.87 4.05 -0.09
C THR A 97 -8.44 2.63 -0.02
N SER A 98 -8.62 1.96 -1.16
CA SER A 98 -9.12 0.59 -1.22
C SER A 98 -8.04 -0.43 -0.85
N LEU A 99 -8.44 -1.51 -0.19
CA LEU A 99 -7.60 -2.69 0.06
C LEU A 99 -7.72 -3.64 -1.13
N ASP A 100 -7.18 -3.20 -2.24
CA ASP A 100 -7.45 -3.84 -3.51
C ASP A 100 -6.53 -5.06 -3.74
N LEU A 101 -6.90 -6.17 -3.11
CA LEU A 101 -6.26 -7.48 -3.31
C LEU A 101 -6.68 -8.11 -4.64
N VAL A 102 -7.86 -7.77 -5.14
CA VAL A 102 -8.54 -8.45 -6.24
C VAL A 102 -8.14 -7.84 -7.58
N LYS A 103 -8.09 -6.51 -7.72
CA LYS A 103 -7.63 -5.86 -8.97
C LYS A 103 -6.15 -6.08 -9.22
N GLN A 104 -5.30 -6.22 -8.19
CA GLN A 104 -3.87 -6.51 -8.40
C GLN A 104 -3.64 -7.89 -9.05
N VAL A 105 -4.46 -8.90 -8.69
CA VAL A 105 -4.43 -10.23 -9.34
C VAL A 105 -5.11 -10.19 -10.71
N ARG A 106 -6.26 -9.51 -10.83
CA ARG A 106 -7.00 -9.36 -12.10
C ARG A 106 -6.19 -8.61 -13.16
N TYR A 107 -5.42 -7.59 -12.79
CA TYR A 107 -4.54 -6.86 -13.70
C TYR A 107 -3.47 -7.79 -14.30
N GLU A 108 -2.91 -8.71 -13.52
CA GLU A 108 -1.94 -9.69 -14.05
C GLU A 108 -2.60 -10.71 -15.00
N ILE A 109 -3.85 -11.09 -14.75
CA ILE A 109 -4.61 -12.04 -15.59
C ILE A 109 -5.08 -11.39 -16.89
N ASN A 110 -5.66 -10.19 -16.82
CA ASN A 110 -6.26 -9.49 -17.97
C ASN A 110 -5.22 -8.88 -18.92
N ASN A 111 -3.94 -8.84 -18.54
CA ASN A 111 -2.85 -8.46 -19.45
C ASN A 111 -2.43 -9.61 -20.40
N GLU A 112 -2.93 -10.83 -20.22
CA GLU A 112 -2.70 -11.94 -21.16
C GLU A 112 -3.78 -12.02 -22.25
N ASP A 113 -5.02 -11.62 -21.95
CA ASP A 113 -6.16 -11.62 -22.86
C ASP A 113 -6.78 -10.21 -22.89
N GLY A 114 -6.48 -9.42 -23.92
CA GLY A 114 -6.92 -8.02 -24.07
C GLY A 114 -8.42 -7.83 -24.25
N ASP A 115 -9.21 -8.23 -23.25
CA ASP A 115 -10.65 -8.05 -23.15
C ASP A 115 -10.92 -6.91 -22.15
N ASP A 116 -11.22 -5.72 -22.68
CA ASP A 116 -11.86 -4.62 -21.93
C ASP A 116 -13.33 -5.01 -21.67
N GLY A 117 -13.54 -6.11 -20.96
CA GLY A 117 -14.85 -6.44 -20.43
C GLY A 117 -15.22 -5.38 -19.41
N ASP A 118 -16.33 -4.67 -19.65
CA ASP A 118 -17.02 -3.85 -18.65
C ASP A 118 -17.42 -4.76 -17.48
N ILE A 119 -16.49 -5.03 -16.57
CA ILE A 119 -16.75 -5.68 -15.30
C ILE A 119 -17.36 -4.59 -14.44
N ASP A 120 -18.61 -4.80 -14.02
CA ASP A 120 -19.30 -3.92 -13.09
C ASP A 120 -18.38 -3.68 -11.86
N ASP A 121 -17.77 -2.49 -11.80
CA ASP A 121 -16.83 -2.06 -10.75
C ASP A 121 -17.51 -1.90 -9.37
N ASP A 122 -18.82 -2.14 -9.28
CA ASP A 122 -19.67 -1.77 -8.15
C ASP A 122 -19.70 -2.81 -7.00
N ASP A 123 -19.17 -4.04 -7.17
CA ASP A 123 -19.43 -5.14 -6.20
C ASP A 123 -18.21 -5.82 -5.55
N ASP A 124 -16.96 -5.36 -5.79
CA ASP A 124 -15.76 -6.18 -5.44
C ASP A 124 -14.79 -5.59 -4.40
N GLU A 125 -15.03 -4.39 -3.84
CA GLU A 125 -14.15 -3.82 -2.81
C GLU A 125 -14.77 -3.96 -1.41
N PRO A 126 -14.55 -5.06 -0.67
CA PRO A 126 -15.23 -5.28 0.60
C PRO A 126 -14.79 -4.29 1.69
N TYR A 127 -13.60 -3.71 1.56
CA TYR A 127 -13.02 -2.85 2.58
C TYR A 127 -12.23 -1.66 2.02
N VAL A 128 -12.31 -0.55 2.75
CA VAL A 128 -11.51 0.65 2.55
C VAL A 128 -10.76 1.01 3.83
N ILE A 129 -9.60 1.64 3.69
CA ILE A 129 -8.86 2.23 4.81
C ILE A 129 -9.13 3.75 4.81
N ASP A 130 -9.77 4.26 5.85
CA ASP A 130 -10.04 5.70 6.03
C ASP A 130 -9.03 6.35 7.00
N GLY A 131 -8.20 7.25 6.47
CA GLY A 131 -7.22 8.03 7.23
C GLY A 131 -7.74 9.36 7.79
N SER A 132 -9.04 9.64 7.69
CA SER A 132 -9.62 10.95 8.03
C SER A 132 -9.50 11.29 9.52
N LEU A 133 -9.85 10.34 10.40
CA LEU A 133 -9.85 10.56 11.86
C LEU A 133 -8.53 10.11 12.53
N PHE A 134 -8.05 8.92 12.17
CA PHE A 134 -6.84 8.32 12.73
C PHE A 134 -5.93 7.87 11.59
N SER A 135 -4.69 8.35 11.55
CA SER A 135 -3.73 7.97 10.51
C SER A 135 -2.30 8.33 10.89
N ASN A 136 -1.35 7.81 10.13
CA ASN A 136 0.04 8.26 10.14
C ASN A 136 0.28 9.33 9.05
N LEU A 137 1.55 9.56 8.68
CA LEU A 137 1.89 10.50 7.62
C LEU A 137 1.43 10.01 6.22
N GLY A 138 1.22 8.71 6.03
CA GLY A 138 0.92 8.08 4.74
C GLY A 138 -0.28 8.69 4.01
N LYS A 139 -1.27 9.22 4.74
CA LYS A 139 -2.42 9.92 4.15
C LYS A 139 -2.09 11.18 3.34
N TYR A 140 -0.85 11.67 3.43
CA TYR A 140 -0.37 12.82 2.67
C TYR A 140 0.44 12.43 1.42
N PHE A 141 0.50 11.14 1.07
CA PHE A 141 0.94 10.78 -0.28
C PHE A 141 -0.11 11.23 -1.29
N ASN A 142 0.35 11.89 -2.35
CA ASN A 142 -0.52 12.40 -3.39
C ASN A 142 -0.58 11.43 -4.57
N HIS A 143 -1.70 11.44 -5.28
CA HIS A 143 -1.83 10.78 -6.57
C HIS A 143 -0.90 11.38 -7.64
N SER A 144 -0.40 10.51 -8.51
CA SER A 144 0.35 10.81 -9.73
C SER A 144 0.01 9.75 -10.78
N CYS A 145 -0.24 10.17 -12.02
CA CYS A 145 -0.45 9.25 -13.15
C CYS A 145 0.86 8.52 -13.53
N GLU A 146 2.01 9.09 -13.15
CA GLU A 146 3.33 8.44 -13.21
C GLU A 146 3.86 8.33 -11.77
N PRO A 147 3.43 7.32 -11.00
CA PRO A 147 3.84 7.18 -9.61
C PRO A 147 5.28 6.67 -9.50
N ASN A 148 5.98 7.07 -8.44
CA ASN A 148 7.32 6.59 -8.09
C ASN A 148 7.31 5.56 -6.95
N MET A 149 6.13 5.08 -6.57
CA MET A 149 5.88 4.08 -5.54
C MET A 149 4.68 3.22 -5.93
N PHE A 150 4.52 2.08 -5.27
CA PHE A 150 3.39 1.19 -5.44
C PHE A 150 2.92 0.70 -4.07
N ILE A 151 1.67 0.25 -4.01
CA ILE A 151 1.08 -0.37 -2.82
C ILE A 151 1.39 -1.87 -2.85
N GLN A 152 1.69 -2.44 -1.68
CA GLN A 152 1.91 -3.87 -1.51
C GLN A 152 1.17 -4.36 -0.28
N ASN A 153 0.34 -5.39 -0.47
CA ASN A 153 -0.28 -6.12 0.64
C ASN A 153 0.76 -7.01 1.33
N VAL A 154 0.84 -6.93 2.65
CA VAL A 154 1.81 -7.67 3.49
C VAL A 154 1.07 -8.34 4.66
N PHE A 155 1.37 -9.61 4.91
CA PHE A 155 0.71 -10.49 5.89
C PHE A 155 1.70 -11.14 6.86
#